data_AF-A0A7Z3BGW6-F1
#
_entry.id   AF-A0A7Z3BGW6-F1
#
_cell.length_a   1.000
_cell.length_b   1.000
_cell.length_c   1.000
_cell.angle_alpha   90.00
_cell.angle_beta   90.00
_cell.angle_gamma   90.00
#
_symmetry.space_group_name_H-M   'P 1'
#
loop_
_entity.id
_entity.type
_entity.pdbx_description
1 polymer ?
#
loop_
_entity_poly.entity_id
_entity_poly.type
_entity_poly.pdbx_seq_one_letter_code
_entity_poly.pdbx_strand_id
1 'polypeptide(L)'
;MSDDVWSYALKLYARPGVEAACLSLQEGGGDVCLLLASAWLGSTGVAFSPSRMSALECTAREWREEVIVPLRSLRQRWRQSAKQDAELAPLRERIKQLELEAEKVLLGRLEAVARGWPRGEAQELVYWLEAAAGEAGGLRRDAQETLRIAASLS
;
A
#
# COMPACT_ATOMS: atom_id res chain seq x y z
N MET A 1 -7.79 -6.73 19.38
CA MET A 1 -7.39 -6.78 17.96
C MET A 1 -6.19 -5.87 17.85
N SER A 2 -5.11 -6.30 17.21
CA SER A 2 -3.92 -5.46 17.12
C SER A 2 -4.21 -4.25 16.21
N ASP A 3 -3.91 -3.05 16.71
CA ASP A 3 -3.96 -1.80 15.95
C ASP A 3 -2.72 -1.65 15.03
N ASP A 4 -2.24 -2.78 14.51
CA ASP A 4 -1.10 -2.84 13.61
C ASP A 4 -1.52 -2.48 12.18
N VAL A 5 -0.55 -2.01 11.40
CA VAL A 5 -0.82 -1.52 10.05
C VAL A 5 -1.35 -2.63 9.12
N TRP A 6 -0.98 -3.89 9.36
CA TRP A 6 -1.38 -5.02 8.52
C TRP A 6 -2.85 -5.37 8.72
N SER A 7 -3.29 -5.45 9.97
CA SER A 7 -4.68 -5.68 10.35
C SER A 7 -5.57 -4.56 9.86
N TYR A 8 -5.09 -3.30 9.91
CA TYR A 8 -5.77 -2.17 9.29
C TYR A 8 -5.84 -2.30 7.77
N ALA A 9 -4.72 -2.59 7.11
CA ALA A 9 -4.64 -2.75 5.66
C ALA A 9 -5.61 -3.82 5.15
N LEU A 10 -5.70 -4.97 5.83
CA LEU A 10 -6.65 -6.03 5.47
C LEU A 10 -8.11 -5.55 5.59
N LYS A 11 -8.47 -4.83 6.66
CA LYS A 11 -9.82 -4.27 6.85
C LYS A 11 -10.15 -3.22 5.80
N LEU A 12 -9.20 -2.37 5.44
CA LEU A 12 -9.37 -1.34 4.42
C LEU A 12 -9.53 -1.98 3.04
N TYR A 13 -8.66 -2.94 2.69
CA TYR A 13 -8.67 -3.62 1.40
C TYR A 13 -9.95 -4.45 1.18
N ALA A 14 -10.56 -4.98 2.24
CA ALA A 14 -11.83 -5.69 2.17
C ALA A 14 -13.05 -4.78 1.86
N ARG A 15 -12.89 -3.46 1.88
CA ARG A 15 -13.99 -2.52 1.60
C ARG A 15 -14.28 -2.46 0.10
N PRO A 16 -15.56 -2.30 -0.30
CA PRO A 16 -15.94 -2.17 -1.70
C PRO A 16 -15.14 -1.07 -2.42
N GLY A 17 -14.58 -1.39 -3.58
CA GLY A 17 -13.86 -0.44 -4.44
C GLY A 17 -12.40 -0.17 -4.05
N VAL A 18 -11.94 -0.53 -2.85
CA VAL A 18 -10.56 -0.25 -2.41
C VAL A 18 -9.53 -1.02 -3.21
N GLU A 19 -9.74 -2.32 -3.45
CA GLU A 19 -8.86 -3.11 -4.31
C GLU A 19 -8.71 -2.47 -5.70
N ALA A 20 -9.82 -2.12 -6.34
CA ALA A 20 -9.81 -1.49 -7.66
C ALA A 20 -9.09 -0.13 -7.64
N ALA A 21 -9.31 0.68 -6.59
CA ALA A 21 -8.63 1.96 -6.42
C ALA A 21 -7.12 1.79 -6.25
N CYS A 22 -6.68 0.89 -5.38
CA CYS A 22 -5.26 0.58 -5.17
C CYS A 22 -4.60 0.11 -6.46
N LEU A 23 -5.25 -0.78 -7.22
CA LEU A 23 -4.74 -1.24 -8.52
C LEU A 23 -4.63 -0.09 -9.53
N SER A 24 -5.64 0.77 -9.61
CA SER A 24 -5.63 1.92 -10.53
C SER A 24 -4.51 2.92 -10.22
N LEU A 25 -4.27 3.19 -8.93
CA LEU A 25 -3.16 4.03 -8.46
C LEU A 25 -1.80 3.35 -8.72
N GLN A 26 -1.72 2.03 -8.54
CA GLN A 26 -0.50 1.26 -8.83
C GLN A 26 -0.14 1.27 -10.31
N GLU A 27 -1.14 1.20 -11.21
CA GLU A 27 -0.94 1.36 -12.66
C GLU A 27 -0.39 2.75 -13.02
N GLY A 28 -0.71 3.77 -12.22
CA GLY A 28 -0.13 5.11 -12.31
C GLY A 28 1.25 5.26 -11.68
N GLY A 29 1.87 4.17 -11.20
CA GLY A 29 3.18 4.17 -10.54
C GLY A 29 3.14 4.30 -9.01
N GLY A 30 1.94 4.43 -8.43
CA GLY A 30 1.73 4.52 -6.98
C GLY A 30 2.21 3.30 -6.21
N ASP A 31 2.58 3.50 -4.95
CA ASP A 31 2.95 2.43 -4.04
C ASP A 31 1.80 2.11 -3.09
N VAL A 32 1.19 0.93 -3.28
CA VAL A 32 0.07 0.45 -2.46
C VAL A 32 0.46 0.32 -0.98
N CYS A 33 1.70 -0.08 -0.66
CA CYS A 33 2.12 -0.18 0.74
C CYS A 33 2.20 1.20 1.40
N LEU A 34 2.71 2.22 0.71
CA LEU A 34 2.73 3.60 1.21
C LEU A 34 1.32 4.19 1.32
N LEU A 35 0.43 3.89 0.38
CA LEU A 35 -0.97 4.31 0.44
C LEU A 35 -1.68 3.71 1.67
N LEU A 36 -1.53 2.41 1.91
CA LEU A 36 -2.13 1.72 3.05
C LEU A 36 -1.56 2.20 4.39
N ALA A 37 -0.23 2.38 4.47
CA ALA A 37 0.41 2.93 5.66
C ALA A 37 -0.05 4.37 5.94
N SER A 38 -0.16 5.20 4.91
CA SER A 38 -0.64 6.59 5.02
C SER A 38 -2.10 6.66 5.45
N ALA A 39 -2.95 5.77 4.93
CA ALA A 39 -4.33 5.63 5.38
C ALA A 39 -4.41 5.27 6.88
N TRP A 40 -3.55 4.36 7.34
CA TRP A 40 -3.46 3.96 8.75
C TRP A 40 -2.97 5.10 9.66
N LEU A 41 -1.96 5.86 9.22
CA LEU A 41 -1.45 7.01 9.98
C LEU A 41 -2.49 8.11 10.11
N GLY A 42 -3.20 8.41 9.02
CA GLY A 42 -4.29 9.36 9.01
C GLY A 42 -5.45 8.94 9.92
N SER A 43 -5.86 7.66 9.89
CA SER A 43 -6.97 7.17 10.73
C SER A 43 -6.60 7.04 12.20
N THR A 44 -5.32 6.79 12.52
CA THR A 44 -4.83 6.79 13.91
C THR A 44 -4.48 8.19 14.45
N GLY A 45 -4.75 9.23 13.66
CA GLY A 45 -4.63 10.63 14.06
C GLY A 45 -3.20 11.13 14.21
N VAL A 46 -2.25 10.56 13.46
CA VAL A 46 -0.89 11.05 13.39
C VAL A 46 -0.84 12.30 12.52
N ALA A 47 -0.30 13.41 13.05
CA ALA A 47 -0.12 14.63 12.27
C ALA A 47 0.74 14.40 11.02
N PHE A 48 0.30 14.93 9.90
CA PHE A 48 1.06 14.91 8.66
C PHE A 48 2.28 15.83 8.78
N SER A 49 3.40 15.37 8.22
CA SER A 49 4.58 16.21 8.01
C SER A 49 5.31 15.72 6.77
N PRO A 50 5.79 16.61 5.89
CA PRO A 50 6.63 16.23 4.76
C PRO A 50 7.85 15.39 5.18
N SER A 51 8.42 15.69 6.35
CA SER A 51 9.56 14.92 6.91
C SER A 51 9.18 13.48 7.27
N ARG A 52 7.97 13.26 7.79
CA ARG A 52 7.46 11.92 8.12
C ARG A 52 7.17 11.12 6.85
N MET A 53 6.57 11.75 5.84
CA MET A 53 6.37 11.10 4.53
C MET A 53 7.71 10.69 3.92
N SER A 54 8.68 11.59 3.89
CA SER A 54 10.02 11.30 3.38
C SER A 54 10.69 10.13 4.11
N ALA A 55 10.52 10.02 5.44
CA ALA A 55 11.03 8.89 6.20
C ALA A 55 10.39 7.55 5.78
N LEU A 56 9.08 7.54 5.48
CA LEU A 56 8.39 6.35 4.97
C LEU A 56 8.88 5.98 3.56
N GLU A 57 8.99 6.96 2.66
CA GLU A 57 9.47 6.75 1.29
C GLU A 57 10.90 6.22 1.27
N CYS A 58 11.80 6.79 2.08
CA CYS A 58 13.18 6.31 2.21
C CYS A 58 13.23 4.87 2.74
N THR A 59 12.37 4.53 3.70
CA THR A 59 12.28 3.17 4.25
C THR A 59 11.73 2.17 3.24
N ALA A 60 10.80 2.60 2.38
CA ALA A 60 10.15 1.75 1.40
C ALA A 60 11.01 1.48 0.15
N ARG A 61 11.78 2.48 -0.29
CA ARG A 61 12.43 2.49 -1.61
C ARG A 61 13.21 1.22 -1.91
N GLU A 62 14.23 0.92 -1.11
CA GLU A 62 15.15 -0.19 -1.36
C GLU A 62 14.40 -1.55 -1.35
N TRP A 63 13.55 -1.78 -0.36
CA TRP A 63 12.80 -3.03 -0.26
C TRP A 63 11.79 -3.20 -1.41
N ARG A 64 11.16 -2.10 -1.83
CA ARG A 64 10.25 -2.10 -2.96
C ARG A 64 10.99 -2.45 -4.25
N GLU A 65 12.11 -1.78 -4.52
CA GLU A 65 12.87 -1.91 -5.76
C GLU A 65 13.56 -3.28 -5.88
N GLU A 66 14.11 -3.80 -4.79
CA GLU A 66 14.87 -5.05 -4.79
C GLU A 66 14.02 -6.31 -4.59
N VAL A 67 12.85 -6.19 -3.95
CA VAL A 67 12.03 -7.36 -3.58
C VAL A 67 10.64 -7.33 -4.21
N ILE A 68 9.84 -6.29 -3.95
CA ILE A 68 8.43 -6.28 -4.37
C ILE A 68 8.29 -6.12 -5.89
N VAL A 69 9.01 -5.16 -6.48
CA VAL A 69 8.93 -4.87 -7.92
C VAL A 69 9.37 -6.07 -8.77
N PRO A 70 10.47 -6.78 -8.47
CA PRO A 70 10.86 -8.00 -9.20
C PRO A 70 9.83 -9.12 -9.10
N LEU A 71 9.31 -9.40 -7.90
CA LEU A 71 8.28 -10.43 -7.68
C LEU A 71 6.99 -10.11 -8.47
N ARG A 72 6.52 -8.86 -8.35
CA ARG A 72 5.34 -8.37 -9.06
C ARG A 72 5.51 -8.43 -10.57
N SER A 73 6.66 -7.98 -11.07
CA SER A 73 6.98 -8.01 -12.50
C SER A 73 7.02 -9.44 -13.03
N LEU A 74 7.60 -10.39 -12.27
CA LEU A 74 7.60 -11.80 -12.64
C LEU A 74 6.18 -12.37 -12.68
N ARG A 75 5.38 -12.14 -11.64
CA ARG A 75 3.98 -12.59 -11.56
C ARG A 75 3.12 -12.03 -12.70
N GLN A 76 3.33 -10.78 -13.08
CA GLN A 76 2.63 -10.12 -14.19
C GLN A 76 3.05 -10.70 -15.54
N ARG A 77 4.36 -10.85 -15.80
CA ARG A 77 4.88 -11.46 -17.04
C ARG A 77 4.35 -12.87 -17.25
N TRP A 78 4.24 -13.67 -16.20
CA TRP A 78 3.74 -15.05 -16.28
C TRP A 78 2.21 -15.16 -16.41
N ARG A 79 1.45 -14.06 -16.32
CA ARG A 79 -0.03 -14.09 -16.31
C ARG A 79 -0.63 -14.81 -17.52
N GLN A 80 -0.09 -14.61 -18.72
CA GLN A 80 -0.63 -15.25 -19.93
C GLN A 80 -0.09 -16.66 -20.12
N SER A 81 1.22 -16.88 -19.91
CA SER A 81 1.85 -18.20 -20.03
C SER A 81 1.27 -19.22 -19.04
N ALA A 82 0.98 -18.80 -17.80
CA ALA A 82 0.39 -19.66 -16.77
C ALA A 82 -1.03 -20.15 -17.10
N LYS A 83 -1.72 -19.59 -18.12
CA LYS A 83 -3.01 -20.11 -18.59
C LYS A 83 -2.84 -21.31 -19.52
N GLN A 84 -1.67 -21.44 -20.14
CA GLN A 84 -1.37 -22.45 -21.16
C GLN A 84 -0.43 -23.53 -20.62
N ASP A 85 0.32 -23.21 -19.56
CA ASP A 85 1.27 -24.08 -18.89
C ASP A 85 0.79 -24.42 -17.46
N ALA A 86 0.36 -25.67 -17.28
CA ALA A 86 -0.17 -26.17 -16.02
C ALA A 86 0.88 -26.29 -14.90
N GLU A 87 2.17 -26.42 -15.25
CA GLU A 87 3.27 -26.46 -14.27
C GLU A 87 3.67 -25.05 -13.83
N LEU A 88 3.53 -24.06 -14.72
CA LEU A 88 3.82 -22.66 -14.41
C LEU A 88 2.75 -22.01 -13.51
N ALA A 89 1.48 -22.41 -13.62
CA ALA A 89 0.38 -21.90 -12.80
C ALA A 89 0.65 -21.95 -11.28
N PRO A 90 1.01 -23.11 -10.68
CA PRO A 90 1.31 -23.18 -9.24
C PRO A 90 2.57 -22.40 -8.85
N LEU A 91 3.58 -22.30 -9.73
CA LEU A 91 4.77 -21.47 -9.48
C LEU A 91 4.39 -19.99 -9.41
N ARG A 92 3.53 -19.52 -10.31
CA ARG A 92 3.02 -18.14 -10.29
C ARG A 92 2.25 -17.82 -9.01
N GLU A 93 1.44 -18.76 -8.50
CA GLU A 93 0.73 -18.54 -7.23
C GLU A 93 1.67 -18.52 -6.03
N ARG A 94 2.76 -19.30 -6.03
CA ARG A 94 3.82 -19.17 -5.01
C ARG A 94 4.51 -17.81 -5.05
N ILE A 95 4.79 -17.27 -6.24
CA ILE A 95 5.32 -15.90 -6.38
C ILE A 95 4.33 -14.87 -5.84
N LYS A 96 3.02 -15.03 -6.08
CA LYS A 96 1.99 -14.14 -5.51
C LYS A 96 1.98 -14.18 -3.98
N GLN A 97 2.11 -15.36 -3.38
CA GLN A 97 2.21 -15.49 -1.92
C GLN A 97 3.46 -14.80 -1.38
N LEU A 98 4.61 -15.01 -2.03
CA LEU A 98 5.86 -14.37 -1.64
C LEU A 98 5.82 -12.84 -1.79
N GLU A 99 5.18 -12.32 -2.85
CA GLU A 99 4.94 -10.88 -3.01
C GLU A 99 4.13 -10.31 -1.84
N LEU A 100 3.04 -10.99 -1.46
CA LEU A 100 2.19 -10.57 -0.34
C LEU A 100 2.95 -10.59 1.01
N GLU A 101 3.78 -11.60 1.23
CA GLU A 101 4.67 -11.66 2.40
C GLU A 101 5.68 -10.52 2.41
N ALA A 102 6.28 -10.19 1.25
CA ALA A 102 7.20 -9.07 1.12
C ALA A 102 6.51 -7.71 1.37
N GLU A 103 5.27 -7.53 0.90
CA GLU A 103 4.44 -6.35 1.20
C GLU A 103 4.13 -6.25 2.70
N LYS A 104 3.80 -7.37 3.36
CA LYS A 104 3.59 -7.41 4.81
C LYS A 104 4.85 -7.01 5.59
N VAL A 105 6.02 -7.47 5.17
CA VAL A 105 7.30 -7.07 5.76
C VAL A 105 7.52 -5.56 5.61
N LEU A 106 7.25 -5.00 4.42
CA LEU A 106 7.36 -3.57 4.19
C LEU A 106 6.44 -2.78 5.13
N LEU A 107 5.18 -3.15 5.18
CA LEU A 107 4.21 -2.52 6.09
C LEU A 107 4.70 -2.56 7.55
N GLY A 108 5.22 -3.70 8.02
CA GLY A 108 5.81 -3.80 9.35
C GLY A 108 7.01 -2.86 9.58
N ARG A 109 7.86 -2.63 8.56
CA ARG A 109 8.96 -1.65 8.63
C ARG A 109 8.44 -0.21 8.71
N LEU A 110 7.40 0.12 7.93
CA LEU A 110 6.76 1.44 7.96
C LEU A 110 6.11 1.71 9.33
N GLU A 111 5.44 0.71 9.89
CA GLU A 111 4.90 0.79 11.26
C GLU A 111 6.02 1.02 12.29
N ALA A 112 7.15 0.34 12.17
CA ALA A 112 8.28 0.51 13.08
C ALA A 112 8.84 1.94 13.07
N VAL A 113 8.93 2.56 11.89
CA VAL A 113 9.32 3.98 11.74
C VAL A 113 8.33 4.91 12.42
N ALA A 114 7.04 4.61 12.31
CA ALA A 114 5.96 5.43 12.86
C ALA A 114 5.66 5.19 14.35
N ARG A 115 6.28 4.18 14.97
CA ARG A 115 5.94 3.74 16.34
C ARG A 115 6.06 4.86 17.38
N GLY A 116 7.03 5.76 17.23
CA GLY A 116 7.27 6.87 18.14
C GLY A 116 6.49 8.15 17.83
N TRP A 117 5.63 8.15 16.81
CA TRP A 117 4.89 9.35 16.43
C TRP A 117 3.63 9.53 17.29
N PRO A 118 3.35 10.76 17.77
CA PRO A 118 2.12 11.05 18.51
C PRO A 118 0.86 10.72 17.69
N ARG A 119 -0.16 10.19 18.37
CA ARG A 119 -1.42 9.68 17.78
C ARG A 119 -2.62 10.38 18.41
N GLY A 120 -3.74 10.41 17.69
CA GLY A 120 -4.99 11.02 18.16
C GLY A 120 -4.98 12.55 18.23
N GLU A 121 -3.97 13.19 17.64
CA GLU A 121 -3.76 14.64 17.71
C GLU A 121 -4.26 15.38 16.46
N ALA A 122 -4.45 14.68 15.33
CA ALA A 122 -4.73 15.29 14.03
C ALA A 122 -5.83 14.59 13.24
N GLN A 123 -6.54 15.33 12.39
CA GLN A 123 -7.52 14.82 11.42
C GLN A 123 -7.03 15.07 9.98
N GLU A 124 -5.83 14.58 9.69
CA GLU A 124 -5.04 14.93 8.50
C GLU A 124 -4.91 13.79 7.49
N LEU A 125 -5.91 12.88 7.46
CA LEU A 125 -5.97 11.74 6.53
C LEU A 125 -5.81 12.17 5.06
N VAL A 126 -6.38 13.32 4.69
CA VAL A 126 -6.31 13.84 3.31
C VAL A 126 -4.86 14.11 2.92
N TYR A 127 -4.09 14.80 3.76
CA TYR A 127 -2.69 15.14 3.48
C TYR A 127 -1.80 13.90 3.38
N TRP A 128 -2.04 12.90 4.24
CA TRP A 128 -1.36 11.61 4.15
C TRP A 128 -1.63 10.90 2.81
N LEU A 129 -2.88 10.81 2.40
CA LEU A 129 -3.26 10.13 1.16
C LEU A 129 -2.82 10.89 -0.10
N GLU A 130 -2.90 12.22 -0.10
CA GLU A 130 -2.41 13.05 -1.21
C GLU A 130 -0.91 12.90 -1.41
N ALA A 131 -0.13 12.98 -0.32
CA ALA A 131 1.30 12.81 -0.39
C ALA A 131 1.70 11.40 -0.86
N ALA A 132 1.03 10.35 -0.38
CA ALA A 132 1.34 8.98 -0.78
C ALA A 132 0.87 8.62 -2.20
N ALA A 133 -0.20 9.25 -2.68
CA ALA A 133 -0.66 9.06 -4.05
C ALA A 133 0.25 9.77 -5.07
N GLY A 134 0.89 10.87 -4.67
CA GLY A 134 1.82 11.62 -5.52
C GLY A 134 1.21 11.95 -6.90
N GLU A 135 2.02 11.80 -7.95
CA GLU A 135 1.56 12.03 -9.34
C GLU A 135 0.44 11.07 -9.78
N ALA A 136 0.42 9.83 -9.25
CA ALA A 136 -0.59 8.84 -9.57
C ALA A 136 -2.00 9.29 -9.11
N GLY A 137 -2.08 10.02 -7.99
CA GLY A 137 -3.33 10.59 -7.49
C GLY A 137 -3.94 11.62 -8.45
N GLY A 138 -3.11 12.49 -9.02
CA GLY A 138 -3.56 13.48 -10.02
C GLY A 138 -4.12 12.84 -11.29
N LEU A 139 -3.54 11.72 -11.72
CA LEU A 139 -3.97 10.96 -12.89
C LEU A 139 -5.19 10.06 -12.62
N ARG A 140 -5.47 9.73 -11.34
CA ARG A 140 -6.47 8.76 -10.90
C ARG A 140 -7.31 9.31 -9.74
N ARG A 141 -7.84 10.52 -9.89
CA ARG A 141 -8.60 11.21 -8.83
C ARG A 141 -9.75 10.39 -8.26
N ASP A 142 -10.49 9.67 -9.09
CA ASP A 142 -11.60 8.83 -8.64
C ASP A 142 -11.14 7.68 -7.72
N ALA A 143 -9.97 7.09 -8.02
CA ALA A 143 -9.38 6.04 -7.21
C ALA A 143 -8.87 6.60 -5.87
N GLN A 144 -8.21 7.76 -5.90
CA GLN A 144 -7.76 8.45 -4.70
C GLN A 144 -8.95 8.81 -3.78
N GLU A 145 -10.03 9.33 -4.37
CA GLU A 145 -11.26 9.68 -3.65
C GLU A 145 -11.94 8.45 -3.03
N THR A 146 -12.03 7.35 -3.79
CA THR A 146 -12.56 6.08 -3.29
C THR A 146 -11.76 5.58 -2.08
N LEU A 147 -10.43 5.63 -2.16
CA LEU A 147 -9.56 5.23 -1.05
C LEU A 147 -9.74 6.14 0.17
N ARG A 148 -9.89 7.46 -0.05
CA ARG A 148 -10.12 8.46 1.01
C ARG A 148 -11.43 8.22 1.75
N ILE A 149 -12.52 8.03 1.02
CA ILE A 149 -13.85 7.72 1.60
C ILE A 149 -13.79 6.40 2.36
N ALA A 150 -13.15 5.38 1.79
CA ALA A 150 -13.02 4.10 2.47
C ALA A 150 -12.18 4.23 3.75
N ALA A 151 -11.10 5.01 3.75
CA ALA A 151 -10.25 5.18 4.93
C ALA A 151 -10.90 6.01 6.04
N SER A 152 -11.73 7.02 5.71
CA SER A 152 -12.38 7.88 6.72
C SER A 152 -13.48 7.17 7.54
N LEU A 153 -13.97 6.04 7.05
CA LEU A 153 -14.97 5.20 7.72
C LEU A 153 -14.31 4.13 8.62
N SER A 154 -13.05 4.29 9.00
CA SER A 154 -12.24 3.26 9.70
C SER A 154 -12.04 3.55 11.18
#